data_AF-A0A7J9Y2L0-F1
#
_entry.id   AF-A0A7J9Y2L0-F1
#
_cell.length_a   1.000
_cell.length_b   1.000
_cell.length_c   1.000
_cell.angle_alpha   90.00
_cell.angle_beta   90.00
_cell.angle_gamma   90.00
#
_symmetry.space_group_name_H-M   'P 1'
#
loop_
_entity.id
_entity.type
_entity.pdbx_description
1 polymer ?
#
loop_
_entity_poly.entity_id
_entity_poly.type
_entity_poly.pdbx_seq_one_letter_code
_entity_poly.pdbx_strand_id
1 'polypeptide(L)'
;MGGDGSRDGVGVGRCGLGRSRRPRTAGGSAAGTSADLPTPDDPCDTDAALRYVAGGDAVVLGAKKDQPKEEITASDRYSDQLLAERLQETPGPWCLYNTSENPTDTDTYAGGPAPTQQAKAHDLRPRLITLTLGRQNDTIVDHVDKC
;
A
#
# COMPACT_ATOMS: atom_id res chain seq x y z
N MET A 1 -46.87 17.26 28.60
CA MET A 1 -47.20 17.41 27.15
C MET A 1 -45.92 17.02 26.41
N GLY A 2 -45.73 15.74 26.05
CA GLY A 2 -46.34 15.07 24.89
C GLY A 2 -45.56 15.49 23.63
N GLY A 3 -44.85 14.64 22.89
CA GLY A 3 -44.78 13.19 22.92
C GLY A 3 -43.67 12.61 22.05
N ASP A 4 -43.75 11.29 21.92
CA ASP A 4 -42.87 10.35 21.22
C ASP A 4 -42.69 10.60 19.71
N GLY A 5 -41.57 10.09 19.19
CA GLY A 5 -41.27 10.02 17.76
C GLY A 5 -40.20 8.98 17.45
N SER A 6 -40.49 7.72 17.79
CA SER A 6 -39.80 6.52 17.31
C SER A 6 -39.73 6.48 15.78
N ARG A 7 -38.57 6.16 15.20
CA ARG A 7 -38.47 5.37 13.97
C ARG A 7 -37.25 4.45 13.97
N ASP A 8 -37.59 3.18 13.85
CA ASP A 8 -36.79 1.99 13.66
C ASP A 8 -35.94 2.01 12.38
N GLY A 9 -34.87 1.23 12.39
CA GLY A 9 -34.03 0.98 11.21
C GLY A 9 -32.97 -0.09 11.43
N VAL A 10 -33.36 -1.23 12.02
CA VAL A 10 -32.55 -2.45 12.09
C VAL A 10 -32.33 -3.02 10.68
N GLY A 11 -31.08 -3.32 10.35
CA GLY A 11 -30.69 -3.96 9.09
C GLY A 11 -29.56 -4.97 9.27
N VAL A 12 -29.75 -5.95 10.16
CA VAL A 12 -28.90 -7.14 10.26
C VAL A 12 -29.26 -8.08 9.11
N GLY A 13 -28.41 -8.16 8.10
CA GLY A 13 -28.54 -9.06 6.96
C GLY A 13 -27.60 -10.25 7.04
N ARG A 14 -27.82 -11.17 7.99
CA ARG A 14 -27.30 -12.54 7.91
C ARG A 14 -28.26 -13.35 7.01
N CYS A 15 -27.76 -13.80 5.88
CA CYS A 15 -28.31 -14.92 5.10
C CYS A 15 -27.09 -15.71 4.59
N GLY A 16 -26.91 -17.01 4.76
CA GLY A 16 -27.81 -18.09 5.13
C GLY A 16 -27.28 -19.32 4.39
N LEU A 17 -26.82 -20.32 5.15
CA LEU A 17 -26.41 -21.63 4.65
C LEU A 17 -27.62 -22.29 3.97
N GLY A 18 -27.61 -22.33 2.63
CA GLY A 18 -28.60 -23.02 1.82
C GLY A 18 -27.94 -24.06 0.92
N ARG A 19 -27.76 -25.28 1.41
CA ARG A 19 -27.44 -26.44 0.56
C ARG A 19 -28.63 -26.73 -0.34
N SER A 20 -28.55 -26.35 -1.62
CA SER A 20 -29.48 -26.80 -2.65
C SER A 20 -28.73 -27.67 -3.65
N ARG A 21 -28.88 -29.00 -3.51
CA ARG A 21 -28.49 -29.97 -4.54
C ARG A 21 -29.47 -29.84 -5.70
N ARG A 22 -28.98 -29.47 -6.88
CA ARG A 22 -29.69 -29.61 -8.15
C ARG A 22 -28.88 -30.47 -9.13
N PRO A 23 -29.56 -31.11 -10.10
CA PRO A 23 -29.12 -32.36 -10.70
C PRO A 23 -27.98 -32.16 -11.69
N ARG A 24 -27.20 -33.23 -11.82
CA ARG A 24 -26.11 -33.39 -12.78
C ARG A 24 -26.72 -33.60 -14.17
N THR A 25 -26.90 -32.53 -14.93
CA THR A 25 -27.22 -32.63 -16.36
C THR A 25 -25.91 -32.93 -17.11
N ALA A 26 -25.80 -34.14 -17.64
CA ALA A 26 -24.82 -34.48 -18.65
C ALA A 26 -25.23 -33.81 -19.96
N GLY A 27 -24.32 -33.07 -20.60
CA GLY A 27 -24.57 -32.57 -21.95
C GLY A 27 -23.70 -31.39 -22.34
N GLY A 28 -22.82 -31.62 -23.31
CA GLY A 28 -22.28 -30.58 -24.18
C GLY A 28 -20.87 -30.14 -23.84
N SER A 29 -19.88 -30.79 -24.48
CA SER A 29 -18.63 -30.12 -24.81
C SER A 29 -18.95 -28.90 -25.69
N ALA A 30 -19.05 -27.73 -25.07
CA ALA A 30 -18.87 -26.48 -25.76
C ALA A 30 -17.37 -26.15 -25.68
N ALA A 31 -16.71 -26.11 -26.83
CA ALA A 31 -15.41 -25.48 -26.96
C ALA A 31 -15.58 -24.01 -26.55
N GLY A 32 -15.27 -23.72 -25.29
CA GLY A 32 -15.22 -22.36 -24.80
C GLY A 32 -14.03 -21.69 -25.46
N THR A 33 -14.30 -20.78 -26.39
CA THR A 33 -13.37 -19.70 -26.72
C THR A 33 -12.89 -19.13 -25.40
N SER A 34 -11.58 -19.12 -25.17
CA SER A 34 -10.96 -18.40 -24.07
C SER A 34 -11.45 -16.96 -24.16
N ALA A 35 -12.47 -16.62 -23.37
CA ALA A 35 -12.92 -15.26 -23.24
C ALA A 35 -11.74 -14.53 -22.60
N ASP A 36 -11.06 -13.71 -23.39
CA ASP A 36 -10.06 -12.78 -22.88
C ASP A 36 -10.69 -12.04 -21.71
N LEU A 37 -10.15 -12.28 -20.52
CA LEU A 37 -10.52 -11.52 -19.34
C LEU A 37 -10.22 -10.05 -19.65
N PRO A 38 -11.09 -9.11 -19.24
CA PRO A 38 -10.83 -7.70 -19.47
C PRO A 38 -9.46 -7.35 -18.90
N THR A 39 -8.59 -6.81 -19.75
CA THR A 39 -7.30 -6.31 -19.30
C THR A 39 -7.57 -5.17 -18.33
N PRO A 40 -7.07 -5.25 -17.08
CA PRO A 40 -7.29 -4.22 -16.09
C PRO A 40 -6.66 -2.89 -16.56
N ASP A 41 -7.35 -1.79 -16.26
CA ASP A 41 -6.93 -0.45 -16.68
C ASP A 41 -5.60 -0.03 -16.02
N ASP A 42 -5.34 -0.52 -14.81
CA ASP A 42 -4.06 -0.37 -14.10
C ASP A 42 -3.47 -1.77 -13.79
N PRO A 43 -2.26 -2.10 -14.29
CA PRO A 43 -1.60 -3.36 -13.94
C PRO A 43 -1.36 -3.52 -12.43
N CYS A 44 -1.35 -2.42 -11.67
CA CYS A 44 -1.18 -2.40 -10.21
C CYS A 44 -2.42 -2.83 -9.42
N ASP A 45 -3.60 -2.82 -10.04
CA ASP A 45 -4.84 -3.28 -9.42
C ASP A 45 -5.04 -4.79 -9.51
N THR A 46 -4.08 -5.50 -10.11
CA THR A 46 -4.14 -6.96 -10.28
C THR A 46 -3.52 -7.71 -9.11
N ASP A 47 -3.98 -8.94 -8.91
CA ASP A 47 -3.33 -9.87 -7.98
C ASP A 47 -1.92 -10.29 -8.45
N ALA A 48 -1.61 -10.08 -9.74
CA ALA A 48 -0.29 -10.34 -10.32
C ALA A 48 0.74 -9.23 -10.03
N ALA A 49 0.30 -8.06 -9.55
CA ALA A 49 1.16 -6.93 -9.25
C ALA A 49 2.10 -7.19 -8.08
N LEU A 50 3.40 -7.02 -8.33
CA LEU A 50 4.43 -7.04 -7.31
C LEU A 50 4.55 -5.65 -6.70
N ARG A 51 4.22 -5.55 -5.42
CA ARG A 51 4.17 -4.27 -4.70
C ARG A 51 5.53 -3.96 -4.10
N TYR A 52 6.12 -2.84 -4.51
CA TYR A 52 7.29 -2.25 -3.88
C TYR A 52 6.85 -1.06 -3.03
N VAL A 53 7.06 -1.12 -1.73
CA VAL A 53 6.75 -0.02 -0.82
C VAL A 53 8.03 0.72 -0.43
N ALA A 54 8.06 2.04 -0.64
CA ALA A 54 9.10 2.91 -0.11
C ALA A 54 8.53 3.63 1.11
N GLY A 55 8.97 3.25 2.30
CA GLY A 55 8.60 3.87 3.57
C GLY A 55 9.78 4.63 4.17
N GLY A 56 9.48 5.61 5.01
CA GLY A 56 10.50 6.29 5.79
C GLY A 56 10.29 7.78 5.94
N ASP A 57 11.42 8.43 6.12
CA ASP A 57 11.55 9.85 6.34
C ASP A 57 11.84 10.64 5.05
N ALA A 58 12.19 11.92 5.20
CA ALA A 58 12.48 12.84 4.09
C ALA A 58 13.55 12.33 3.10
N VAL A 59 14.44 11.41 3.49
CA VAL A 59 15.45 10.84 2.58
C VAL A 59 14.78 10.13 1.41
N VAL A 60 13.64 9.48 1.65
CA VAL A 60 12.89 8.78 0.60
C VAL A 60 12.27 9.75 -0.39
N LEU A 61 11.95 10.96 0.07
CA LEU A 61 11.49 12.07 -0.78
C LEU A 61 12.65 12.82 -1.48
N GLY A 62 13.89 12.39 -1.23
CA GLY A 62 15.10 12.94 -1.87
C GLY A 62 15.83 14.01 -1.07
N ALA A 63 15.48 14.21 0.20
CA ALA A 63 16.17 15.19 1.04
C ALA A 63 17.66 14.86 1.13
N LYS A 64 18.51 15.86 0.92
CA LYS A 64 19.98 15.73 1.05
C LYS A 64 20.43 16.14 2.43
N LYS A 65 21.68 15.81 2.77
CA LYS A 65 22.29 16.14 4.07
C LYS A 65 22.28 17.66 4.32
N ASP A 66 22.61 18.42 3.29
CA ASP A 66 22.66 19.89 3.29
C ASP A 66 21.31 20.56 2.97
N GLN A 67 20.32 19.78 2.54
CA GLN A 67 18.99 20.26 2.14
C GLN A 67 17.89 19.36 2.74
N PRO A 68 17.68 19.37 4.08
CA PRO A 68 16.86 18.37 4.78
C PRO A 68 15.35 18.51 4.53
N LYS A 69 14.91 19.64 3.97
CA LYS A 69 13.51 19.95 3.66
C LYS A 69 13.20 19.92 2.16
N GLU A 70 14.22 19.71 1.33
CA GLU A 70 14.04 19.69 -0.11
C GLU A 70 13.52 18.33 -0.55
N GLU A 71 12.43 18.34 -1.31
CA GLU A 71 11.95 17.16 -2.01
C GLU A 71 12.36 17.28 -3.47
N ILE A 72 12.88 16.19 -4.03
CA ILE A 72 13.21 16.13 -5.45
C ILE A 72 12.01 15.58 -6.24
N THR A 73 12.08 15.74 -7.56
CA THR A 73 11.13 15.15 -8.51
C THR A 73 11.01 13.64 -8.27
N ALA A 74 9.81 13.10 -8.47
CA ALA A 74 9.55 11.68 -8.21
C ALA A 74 10.55 10.78 -8.95
N SER A 75 10.80 11.05 -10.24
CA SER A 75 11.77 10.30 -11.06
C SER A 75 13.18 10.23 -10.47
N ASP A 76 13.60 11.22 -9.70
CA ASP A 76 14.98 11.33 -9.22
C ASP A 76 15.14 10.69 -7.82
N ARG A 77 14.03 10.28 -7.19
CA ARG A 77 14.05 9.56 -5.92
C ARG A 77 14.65 8.18 -6.14
N TYR A 78 15.39 7.70 -5.14
CA TYR A 78 16.02 6.38 -5.22
C TYR A 78 14.98 5.26 -5.44
N SER A 79 13.76 5.43 -4.91
CA SER A 79 12.67 4.47 -5.08
C SER A 79 12.26 4.32 -6.54
N ASP A 80 12.12 5.44 -7.22
CA ASP A 80 11.67 5.50 -8.60
C ASP A 80 12.77 5.01 -9.54
N GLN A 81 14.03 5.35 -9.24
CA GLN A 81 15.20 4.82 -9.93
C GLN A 81 15.34 3.30 -9.75
N LEU A 82 15.14 2.78 -8.53
CA LEU A 82 15.17 1.34 -8.29
C LEU A 82 14.07 0.61 -9.07
N LEU A 83 12.86 1.18 -9.10
CA LEU A 83 11.76 0.64 -9.90
C LEU A 83 12.14 0.62 -11.38
N ALA A 84 12.58 1.75 -11.93
CA ALA A 84 12.85 1.93 -13.35
C ALA A 84 14.05 1.12 -13.85
N GLU A 85 15.14 1.07 -13.08
CA GLU A 85 16.41 0.49 -13.54
C GLU A 85 16.59 -0.98 -13.17
N ARG A 86 15.96 -1.47 -12.09
CA ARG A 86 16.27 -2.81 -11.54
C ARG A 86 15.06 -3.71 -11.46
N LEU A 87 13.94 -3.22 -10.94
CA LEU A 87 12.78 -4.08 -10.72
C LEU A 87 12.11 -4.48 -12.03
N GLN A 88 12.18 -3.64 -13.07
CA GLN A 88 11.73 -4.01 -14.42
C GLN A 88 12.50 -5.20 -15.03
N GLU A 89 13.72 -5.51 -14.55
CA GLU A 89 14.49 -6.69 -15.01
C GLU A 89 13.93 -8.01 -14.45
N THR A 90 13.01 -7.95 -13.49
CA THR A 90 12.42 -9.13 -12.85
C THR A 90 10.99 -9.39 -13.33
N PRO A 91 10.53 -10.66 -13.44
CA PRO A 91 9.20 -10.96 -13.95
C PRO A 91 8.07 -10.37 -13.11
N GLY A 92 7.06 -9.81 -13.78
CA GLY A 92 5.82 -9.31 -13.19
C GLY A 92 5.73 -7.79 -13.18
N PRO A 93 4.51 -7.21 -13.21
CA PRO A 93 4.36 -5.77 -13.13
C PRO A 93 4.72 -5.30 -11.71
N TRP A 94 5.72 -4.43 -11.61
CA TRP A 94 6.10 -3.79 -10.36
C TRP A 94 5.40 -2.46 -10.17
N CYS A 95 4.92 -2.23 -8.95
CA CYS A 95 4.17 -1.03 -8.59
C CYS A 95 4.78 -0.40 -7.34
N LEU A 96 5.24 0.84 -7.47
CA LEU A 96 5.80 1.62 -6.37
C LEU A 96 4.70 2.32 -5.58
N TYR A 97 4.69 2.09 -4.27
CA TYR A 97 3.87 2.82 -3.31
C TYR A 97 4.79 3.55 -2.35
N ASN A 98 4.88 4.87 -2.52
CA ASN A 98 5.63 5.70 -1.59
C ASN A 98 4.73 6.09 -0.41
N THR A 99 5.07 5.58 0.78
CA THR A 99 4.39 5.87 2.05
C THR A 99 5.18 6.83 2.93
N SER A 100 6.37 7.25 2.49
CA SER A 100 7.25 8.14 3.27
C SER A 100 6.61 9.49 3.54
N GLU A 101 6.95 10.08 4.69
CA GLU A 101 6.44 11.37 5.14
C GLU A 101 7.61 12.22 5.67
N ASN A 102 7.50 13.54 5.56
CA ASN A 102 8.48 14.48 6.07
C ASN A 102 7.80 15.52 6.98
N PRO A 103 8.12 15.58 8.28
CA PRO A 103 9.09 14.73 9.00
C PRO A 103 8.51 13.35 9.36
N THR A 104 9.39 12.36 9.58
CA THR A 104 9.03 11.08 10.22
C THR A 104 10.25 10.54 10.96
N ASP A 105 10.10 10.23 12.25
CA ASP A 105 11.07 9.48 13.04
C ASP A 105 10.58 8.04 13.28
N THR A 106 11.35 7.25 14.03
CA THR A 106 11.02 5.85 14.31
C THR A 106 9.72 5.70 15.10
N ASP A 107 9.45 6.61 16.04
CA ASP A 107 8.26 6.56 16.89
C ASP A 107 7.00 6.94 16.10
N THR A 108 7.09 7.94 15.23
CA THR A 108 6.01 8.35 14.33
C THR A 108 5.71 7.26 13.30
N TYR A 109 6.75 6.61 12.75
CA TYR A 109 6.60 5.48 11.85
C TYR A 109 5.76 4.35 12.45
N ALA A 110 6.06 3.97 13.70
CA ALA A 110 5.47 2.82 14.37
C ALA A 110 4.16 3.15 15.10
N GLY A 111 4.09 4.33 15.73
CA GLY A 111 3.06 4.69 16.71
C GLY A 111 2.43 6.07 16.51
N GLY A 112 2.66 6.71 15.34
CA GLY A 112 2.01 7.96 14.98
C GLY A 112 0.48 7.85 14.84
N PRO A 113 -0.19 8.90 14.36
CA PRO A 113 -1.63 8.88 14.11
C PRO A 113 -2.03 7.75 13.16
N ALA A 114 -3.17 7.10 13.45
CA ALA A 114 -3.67 6.02 12.62
C ALA A 114 -4.26 6.55 11.28
N PRO A 115 -4.06 5.82 10.16
CA PRO A 115 -3.20 4.66 10.04
C PRO A 115 -1.72 5.06 10.05
N THR A 116 -0.89 4.35 10.84
CA THR A 116 0.55 4.62 10.90
C THR A 116 1.21 4.29 9.56
N GLN A 117 2.38 4.87 9.29
CA GLN A 117 3.12 4.53 8.07
C GLN A 117 3.44 3.02 8.01
N GLN A 118 3.77 2.42 9.16
CA GLN A 118 3.93 0.97 9.28
C GLN A 118 2.65 0.20 8.92
N ALA A 119 1.48 0.63 9.41
CA ALA A 119 0.21 -0.01 9.09
C ALA A 119 -0.14 0.11 7.60
N LYS A 120 0.03 1.32 7.02
CA LYS A 120 -0.15 1.55 5.57
C LYS A 120 0.74 0.61 4.75
N ALA A 121 2.03 0.52 5.10
CA ALA A 121 2.97 -0.35 4.42
C ALA A 121 2.59 -1.84 4.55
N HIS A 122 2.13 -2.27 5.73
CA HIS A 122 1.67 -3.65 5.95
C HIS A 122 0.42 -3.99 5.12
N ASP A 123 -0.56 -3.08 5.08
CA ASP A 123 -1.83 -3.29 4.36
C ASP A 123 -1.62 -3.41 2.84
N LEU A 124 -0.57 -2.78 2.32
CA LEU A 124 -0.14 -2.92 0.93
C LEU A 124 0.48 -4.29 0.62
N ARG A 125 0.74 -5.16 1.61
CA ARG A 125 1.32 -6.51 1.44
C ARG A 125 2.52 -6.54 0.47
N PRO A 126 3.57 -5.74 0.74
CA PRO A 126 4.70 -5.58 -0.18
C PRO A 126 5.40 -6.90 -0.47
N ARG A 127 5.84 -7.05 -1.72
CA ARG A 127 6.85 -8.04 -2.09
C ARG A 127 8.25 -7.56 -1.72
N LEU A 128 8.47 -6.25 -1.82
CA LEU A 128 9.70 -5.55 -1.42
C LEU A 128 9.32 -4.30 -0.62
N ILE A 129 10.04 -4.05 0.46
CA ILE A 129 9.98 -2.79 1.19
C ILE A 129 11.39 -2.23 1.36
N THR A 130 11.54 -0.93 1.10
CA THR A 130 12.71 -0.16 1.55
C THR A 130 12.25 0.78 2.65
N LEU A 131 13.06 0.89 3.70
CA LEU A 131 12.76 1.71 4.87
C LEU A 131 13.98 2.55 5.22
N THR A 132 13.80 3.87 5.23
CA THR A 132 14.84 4.81 5.69
C THR A 132 14.32 5.64 6.84
N LEU A 133 14.91 5.49 8.01
CA LEU A 133 14.55 6.22 9.22
C LEU A 133 15.81 6.65 9.95
N GLY A 134 15.67 7.67 10.80
CA GLY A 134 16.68 8.05 11.79
C GLY A 134 17.31 9.41 11.54
N ARG A 135 17.11 10.05 10.38
CA ARG A 135 17.62 11.40 10.15
C ARG A 135 16.92 12.43 11.05
N GLN A 136 15.64 12.26 11.30
CA GLN A 136 14.80 13.15 12.12
C GLN A 136 14.71 12.66 13.57
N ASN A 137 15.55 11.69 13.96
CA ASN A 137 15.64 11.28 15.36
C ASN A 137 16.66 12.17 16.07
N ASP A 138 16.17 13.18 16.78
CA ASP A 138 17.00 14.19 17.45
C ASP A 138 18.04 13.57 18.39
N THR A 139 17.76 12.41 19.00
CA THR A 139 18.72 11.71 19.87
C THR A 139 19.96 11.25 19.10
N ILE A 140 19.80 10.82 17.85
CA ILE A 140 20.90 10.38 16.99
C ILE A 140 21.67 11.60 16.46
N VAL A 141 20.95 12.64 16.03
CA VAL A 141 21.56 13.89 15.56
C VAL A 141 22.41 14.52 16.66
N ASP A 142 21.87 14.63 17.88
CA ASP A 142 22.58 15.16 19.04
C ASP A 142 23.82 14.35 19.40
N HIS A 143 23.80 13.02 19.22
CA HIS A 143 24.96 12.18 19.49
C HIS A 143 26.07 12.38 18.44
N VAL A 144 25.71 12.62 17.18
CA VAL A 144 26.67 12.84 16.10
C VAL A 144 27.30 14.25 16.17
N ASP A 145 26.53 15.28 16.51
CA ASP A 145 27.01 16.67 16.52
C ASP A 145 27.79 17.05 17.78
N LYS A 146 27.64 16.29 18.90
CA LYS A 146 28.32 16.56 20.18
C LYS A 146 29.61 15.75 20.38
N CYS A 147 30.00 14.91 19.42
CA CYS A 147 31.26 14.16 19.42
C CYS A 147 32.33 14.84 18.56
#